data_AF-A0A843DIZ3-F1
#
_entry.id   AF-A0A843DIZ3-F1
#
_cell.length_a   1.000
_cell.length_b   1.000
_cell.length_c   1.000
_cell.angle_alpha   90.00
_cell.angle_beta   90.00
_cell.angle_gamma   90.00
#
_symmetry.space_group_name_H-M   'P 1'
#
loop_
_entity.id
_entity.type
_entity.pdbx_description
1 polymer ?
#
loop_
_entity_poly.entity_id
_entity_poly.type
_entity_poly.pdbx_seq_one_letter_code
_entity_poly.pdbx_strand_id
1 'polypeptide(L)'
;RAEKLEKRPVRMGVKAEKVEFSPDANRLRVFGTITFGPDIGQHHTLNIETGYEISVVRRWRQVDLDRLERAVSQTVHGVIHIAAVEDGEIELYRIRQYGPERIVTLTIGSGKTAGLDSRQALFAAAVEKLGPVTGPVVVAGPGFVKDDFISYTKSKAPELGGRMLSCDTRRSGYGAVQEAIGDGVLSRVAEDIQLAREVEVMDELFLRISKNGAVAYGSSEVRDAVDFGAAETVIITDSRLRDGSAAKTVEDAERLNAAVVVLSTEFEPGKRLEGLGGIAALLRYKIG
;
A
#
# COMPACT_ATOMS: atom_id res chain seq x y z
N ARG A 1 9.28 -46.67 -25.81
CA ARG A 1 9.25 -45.30 -26.37
C ARG A 1 8.20 -44.55 -25.55
N ALA A 2 8.60 -43.68 -24.62
CA ALA A 2 7.66 -43.00 -23.73
C ALA A 2 6.79 -42.04 -24.56
N GLU A 3 5.47 -42.22 -24.47
CA GLU A 3 4.51 -41.29 -25.08
C GLU A 3 4.73 -39.89 -24.51
N LYS A 4 4.78 -38.91 -25.40
CA LYS A 4 4.94 -37.50 -25.04
C LYS A 4 3.71 -37.10 -24.22
N LEU A 5 3.90 -36.83 -22.93
CA LEU A 5 2.87 -36.26 -22.06
C LEU A 5 2.34 -34.96 -22.67
N GLU A 6 1.13 -35.02 -23.21
CA GLU A 6 0.43 -33.90 -23.81
C GLU A 6 -0.13 -33.02 -22.68
N LYS A 7 0.39 -31.80 -22.52
CA LYS A 7 -0.12 -30.85 -21.53
C LYS A 7 -1.41 -30.22 -22.06
N ARG A 8 -2.53 -30.46 -21.38
CA ARG A 8 -3.82 -29.83 -21.68
C ARG A 8 -4.18 -28.83 -20.58
N PRO A 9 -4.65 -27.61 -20.93
CA PRO A 9 -5.16 -26.69 -19.93
C PRO A 9 -6.43 -27.27 -19.32
N VAL A 10 -6.49 -27.33 -17.99
CA VAL A 10 -7.66 -27.82 -17.23
C VAL A 10 -8.07 -26.78 -16.21
N ARG A 11 -9.38 -26.63 -15.98
CA ARG A 11 -9.88 -25.83 -14.86
C ARG A 11 -9.76 -26.67 -13.59
N MET A 12 -9.01 -26.17 -12.62
CA MET A 12 -8.72 -26.88 -11.37
C MET A 12 -9.06 -25.99 -10.19
N GLY A 13 -9.66 -26.59 -9.15
CA GLY A 13 -9.90 -25.95 -7.86
C GLY A 13 -9.08 -26.63 -6.78
N VAL A 14 -8.41 -25.83 -5.95
CA VAL A 14 -7.65 -26.31 -4.79
C VAL A 14 -8.23 -25.69 -3.51
N LYS A 15 -8.33 -26.49 -2.46
CA LYS A 15 -8.56 -25.98 -1.11
C LYS A 15 -7.26 -25.37 -0.61
N ALA A 16 -7.20 -24.04 -0.56
CA ALA A 16 -5.98 -23.33 -0.17
C ALA A 16 -5.53 -23.71 1.24
N GLU A 17 -4.29 -24.17 1.35
CA GLU A 17 -3.60 -24.46 2.62
C GLU A 17 -2.50 -23.43 2.88
N LYS A 18 -1.79 -23.02 1.83
CA LYS A 18 -0.74 -22.00 1.91
C LYS A 18 -0.81 -21.07 0.71
N VAL A 19 -0.72 -19.77 0.98
CA VAL A 19 -0.78 -18.71 -0.04
C VAL A 19 0.44 -17.81 0.08
N GLU A 20 1.21 -17.71 -1.00
CA GLU A 20 2.40 -16.86 -1.09
C GLU A 20 2.25 -15.89 -2.27
N PHE A 21 2.63 -14.63 -2.06
CA PHE A 21 2.66 -13.63 -3.11
C PHE A 21 4.12 -13.25 -3.40
N SER A 22 4.50 -13.24 -4.66
CA SER A 22 5.82 -12.77 -5.11
C SER A 22 5.65 -11.41 -5.80
N PRO A 23 6.00 -10.29 -5.14
CA PRO A 23 5.83 -8.94 -5.70
C PRO A 23 6.58 -8.75 -7.02
N ASP A 24 7.85 -9.19 -7.10
CA ASP A 24 8.70 -9.00 -8.28
C ASP A 24 8.17 -9.73 -9.52
N ALA A 25 7.58 -10.91 -9.31
CA ALA A 25 7.02 -11.73 -10.38
C ALA A 25 5.52 -11.46 -10.62
N ASN A 26 4.90 -10.58 -9.82
CA ASN A 26 3.47 -10.35 -9.76
C ASN A 26 2.63 -11.64 -9.83
N ARG A 27 3.04 -12.65 -9.04
CA ARG A 27 2.49 -14.01 -9.09
C ARG A 27 2.01 -14.45 -7.72
N LEU A 28 0.78 -14.97 -7.69
CA LEU A 28 0.18 -15.57 -6.50
C LEU A 28 0.30 -17.10 -6.58
N ARG A 29 0.92 -17.70 -5.57
CA ARG A 29 1.08 -19.15 -5.43
C ARG A 29 0.10 -19.66 -4.39
N VAL A 30 -0.80 -20.54 -4.81
CA VAL A 30 -1.79 -21.17 -3.93
C VAL A 30 -1.53 -22.67 -3.89
N PHE A 31 -0.98 -23.13 -2.78
CA PHE A 31 -0.77 -24.54 -2.51
C PHE A 31 -1.96 -25.12 -1.74
N GLY A 32 -2.37 -26.33 -2.09
CA GLY A 32 -3.37 -27.08 -1.34
C GLY A 32 -3.85 -28.34 -2.05
N THR A 33 -4.87 -28.98 -1.49
CA THR A 33 -5.46 -30.20 -2.03
C THR A 33 -6.43 -29.90 -3.17
N ILE A 34 -6.39 -30.66 -4.26
CA ILE A 34 -7.34 -30.56 -5.36
C ILE A 34 -8.73 -31.00 -4.89
N THR A 35 -9.71 -30.12 -5.05
CA THR A 35 -11.14 -30.39 -4.77
C THR A 35 -12.00 -30.42 -6.02
N PHE A 36 -11.49 -29.89 -7.13
CA PHE A 36 -12.18 -29.86 -8.42
C PHE A 36 -11.19 -30.03 -9.57
N GLY A 37 -11.51 -30.88 -10.55
CA GLY A 37 -10.66 -31.18 -11.70
C GLY A 37 -10.07 -32.59 -11.66
N PRO A 38 -9.05 -32.89 -12.47
CA PRO A 38 -8.35 -34.18 -12.42
C PRO A 38 -7.57 -34.32 -11.09
N ASP A 39 -7.29 -35.55 -10.69
CA ASP A 39 -6.43 -35.88 -9.54
C ASP A 39 -6.94 -35.35 -8.18
N ILE A 40 -8.27 -35.36 -7.99
CA ILE A 40 -8.91 -34.98 -6.71
C ILE A 40 -8.27 -35.72 -5.54
N GLY A 41 -7.97 -34.98 -4.46
CA GLY A 41 -7.32 -35.50 -3.26
C GLY A 41 -5.79 -35.41 -3.29
N GLN A 42 -5.16 -35.14 -4.44
CA GLN A 42 -3.72 -34.86 -4.51
C GLN A 42 -3.41 -33.40 -4.17
N HIS A 43 -2.17 -33.11 -3.76
CA HIS A 43 -1.70 -31.73 -3.56
C HIS A 43 -1.23 -31.11 -4.88
N HIS A 44 -1.57 -29.84 -5.08
CA HIS A 44 -1.15 -29.07 -6.24
C HIS A 44 -0.87 -27.62 -5.88
N THR A 45 -0.08 -26.93 -6.70
CA THR A 45 0.17 -25.49 -6.56
C THR A 45 -0.34 -24.76 -7.79
N LEU A 46 -1.33 -23.89 -7.60
CA LEU A 46 -1.78 -22.96 -8.64
C LEU A 46 -0.85 -21.74 -8.66
N ASN A 47 -0.25 -21.46 -9.81
CA ASN A 47 0.47 -20.22 -10.08
C ASN A 47 -0.48 -19.30 -10.84
N ILE A 48 -1.03 -18.31 -10.15
CA ILE A 48 -1.99 -17.35 -10.69
C ILE A 48 -1.22 -16.08 -11.08
N GLU A 49 -1.33 -15.70 -12.35
CA GLU A 49 -0.72 -14.52 -12.95
C GLU A 49 -1.80 -13.60 -13.53
N THR A 50 -1.43 -12.38 -13.91
CA THR A 50 -2.37 -11.43 -14.54
C THR A 50 -2.98 -12.01 -15.82
N GLY A 51 -4.28 -11.83 -16.00
CA GLY A 51 -5.04 -12.35 -17.15
C GLY A 51 -5.71 -13.70 -16.89
N TYR A 52 -5.45 -14.35 -15.75
CA TYR A 52 -6.18 -15.54 -15.33
C TYR A 52 -7.53 -15.17 -14.72
N GLU A 53 -8.59 -15.84 -15.16
CA GLU A 53 -9.89 -15.76 -14.50
C GLU A 53 -9.94 -16.78 -13.35
N ILE A 54 -10.21 -16.31 -12.13
CA ILE A 54 -10.27 -17.15 -10.94
C ILE A 54 -11.64 -17.03 -10.26
N SER A 55 -12.04 -18.10 -9.59
CA SER A 55 -13.23 -18.12 -8.73
C SER A 55 -12.80 -18.47 -7.32
N VAL A 56 -13.12 -17.61 -6.35
CA VAL A 56 -12.79 -17.82 -4.95
C VAL A 56 -14.06 -18.21 -4.19
N VAL A 57 -14.06 -19.43 -3.64
CA VAL A 57 -15.18 -19.94 -2.83
C VAL A 57 -14.80 -19.84 -1.37
N ARG A 58 -15.42 -18.90 -0.65
CA ARG A 58 -15.24 -18.71 0.79
C ARG A 58 -16.48 -18.05 1.40
N ARG A 59 -16.53 -18.00 2.73
CA ARG A 59 -17.39 -17.04 3.42
C ARG A 59 -16.81 -15.64 3.24
N TRP A 60 -17.59 -14.76 2.62
CA TRP A 60 -17.23 -13.35 2.42
C TRP A 60 -17.71 -12.52 3.59
N ARG A 61 -16.81 -11.71 4.17
CA ARG A 61 -17.12 -10.69 5.17
C ARG A 61 -17.11 -9.31 4.54
N GLN A 62 -17.65 -8.32 5.22
CA GLN A 62 -17.68 -6.94 4.71
C GLN A 62 -16.25 -6.43 4.43
N VAL A 63 -15.31 -6.66 5.35
CA VAL A 63 -13.89 -6.31 5.14
C VAL A 63 -13.27 -6.98 3.90
N ASP A 64 -13.72 -8.18 3.54
CA ASP A 64 -13.22 -8.88 2.35
C ASP A 64 -13.80 -8.25 1.07
N LEU A 65 -15.08 -7.84 1.09
CA LEU A 65 -15.76 -7.16 -0.02
C LEU A 65 -15.24 -5.74 -0.25
N ASP A 66 -15.08 -4.96 0.83
CA ASP A 66 -14.50 -3.62 0.78
C ASP A 66 -13.10 -3.66 0.14
N ARG A 67 -12.31 -4.70 0.45
CA ARG A 67 -11.00 -4.91 -0.17
C ARG A 67 -11.08 -5.19 -1.68
N LEU A 68 -12.09 -5.94 -2.13
CA LEU A 68 -12.31 -6.18 -3.56
C LEU A 68 -12.76 -4.91 -4.28
N GLU A 69 -13.70 -4.16 -3.70
CA GLU A 69 -14.17 -2.90 -4.27
C GLU A 69 -13.02 -1.88 -4.42
N ARG A 70 -12.16 -1.77 -3.40
CA ARG A 70 -10.90 -1.00 -3.48
C ARG A 70 -10.02 -1.44 -4.64
N ALA A 71 -9.89 -2.75 -4.84
CA ALA A 71 -9.05 -3.27 -5.92
C ALA A 71 -9.61 -2.89 -7.31
N VAL A 72 -10.93 -2.86 -7.45
CA VAL A 72 -11.62 -2.50 -8.71
C VAL A 72 -11.55 -1.00 -8.98
N SER A 73 -11.86 -0.15 -7.99
CA SER A 73 -11.90 1.32 -8.18
C SER A 73 -10.54 1.89 -8.60
N GLN A 74 -9.45 1.34 -8.08
CA GLN A 74 -8.09 1.76 -8.42
C GLN A 74 -7.65 1.37 -9.84
N THR A 75 -8.43 0.56 -10.57
CA THR A 75 -8.16 0.27 -11.99
C THR A 75 -8.46 1.49 -12.88
N VAL A 76 -9.31 2.41 -12.41
CA VAL A 76 -9.80 3.56 -13.17
C VAL A 76 -8.79 4.72 -13.20
N HIS A 77 -8.04 4.90 -12.11
CA HIS A 77 -7.01 5.92 -12.02
C HIS A 77 -5.67 5.31 -12.43
N GLY A 78 -5.10 5.75 -13.55
CA GLY A 78 -3.80 5.28 -14.02
C GLY A 78 -2.72 5.36 -12.93
N VAL A 79 -1.63 4.60 -13.08
CA VAL A 79 -0.57 4.46 -12.07
C VAL A 79 -0.03 5.83 -11.64
N ILE A 80 -0.25 6.21 -10.38
CA ILE A 80 0.24 7.46 -9.79
C ILE A 80 1.70 7.27 -9.34
N HIS A 81 2.50 8.31 -9.56
CA HIS A 81 3.88 8.36 -9.12
C HIS A 81 4.11 9.54 -8.18
N ILE A 82 5.02 9.36 -7.22
CA ILE A 82 5.51 10.45 -6.37
C ILE A 82 7.03 10.56 -6.55
N ALA A 83 7.50 11.74 -6.91
CA ALA A 83 8.90 12.10 -6.91
C ALA A 83 9.20 12.89 -5.64
N ALA A 84 9.93 12.30 -4.70
CA ALA A 84 10.46 13.02 -3.54
C ALA A 84 11.76 13.71 -3.97
N VAL A 85 11.77 15.04 -3.93
CA VAL A 85 12.85 15.88 -4.47
C VAL A 85 13.48 16.69 -3.35
N GLU A 86 14.79 16.53 -3.18
CA GLU A 86 15.65 17.31 -2.29
C GLU A 86 16.86 17.84 -3.08
N ASP A 87 17.63 18.75 -2.49
CA ASP A 87 18.87 19.19 -3.11
C ASP A 87 19.88 18.03 -3.18
N GLY A 88 20.16 17.59 -4.41
CA GLY A 88 21.10 16.51 -4.67
C GLY A 88 20.51 15.10 -4.69
N GLU A 89 19.22 14.91 -4.40
CA GLU A 89 18.57 13.60 -4.42
C GLU A 89 17.14 13.67 -4.96
N ILE A 90 16.79 12.70 -5.81
CA ILE A 90 15.41 12.46 -6.26
C ILE A 90 15.10 10.97 -6.08
N GLU A 91 14.08 10.67 -5.29
CA GLU A 91 13.53 9.32 -5.16
C GLU A 91 12.20 9.22 -5.89
N LEU A 92 12.06 8.22 -6.77
CA LEU A 92 10.83 7.98 -7.52
C LEU A 92 10.07 6.79 -6.95
N TYR A 93 8.79 7.00 -6.68
CA TYR A 93 7.88 6.04 -6.11
C TYR A 93 6.68 5.80 -7.01
N ARG A 94 6.25 4.55 -7.06
CA ARG A 94 4.98 4.13 -7.65
C ARG A 94 3.99 3.84 -6.54
N ILE A 95 2.82 4.46 -6.58
CA ILE A 95 1.79 4.21 -5.58
C ILE A 95 1.05 2.92 -5.91
N ARG A 96 1.03 1.98 -4.95
CA ARG A 96 0.29 0.73 -5.01
C ARG A 96 -0.75 0.71 -3.90
N GLN A 97 -1.74 -0.18 -4.03
CA GLN A 97 -2.78 -0.37 -3.01
C GLN A 97 -2.25 -0.78 -1.64
N TYR A 98 -1.07 -1.38 -1.59
CA TYR A 98 -0.41 -1.81 -0.35
C TYR A 98 0.69 -0.83 0.10
N GLY A 99 0.80 0.34 -0.55
CA GLY A 99 1.76 1.38 -0.21
C GLY A 99 2.67 1.83 -1.36
N PRO A 100 3.51 2.84 -1.11
CA PRO A 100 4.48 3.35 -2.08
C PRO A 100 5.64 2.36 -2.30
N GLU A 101 5.84 1.97 -3.55
CA GLU A 101 6.92 1.13 -4.03
C GLU A 101 8.04 2.01 -4.61
N ARG A 102 9.25 1.93 -4.07
CA ARG A 102 10.39 2.70 -4.60
C ARG A 102 10.88 2.10 -5.92
N ILE A 103 10.90 2.91 -6.97
CA ILE A 103 11.41 2.52 -8.31
C ILE A 103 12.91 2.75 -8.38
N VAL A 104 13.36 3.96 -8.01
CA VAL A 104 14.75 4.37 -8.16
C VAL A 104 15.08 5.50 -7.20
N THR A 105 16.34 5.54 -6.77
CA THR A 105 16.96 6.66 -6.06
C THR A 105 18.06 7.23 -6.97
N LEU A 106 17.99 8.53 -7.24
CA LEU A 106 18.97 9.26 -8.05
C LEU A 106 19.67 10.26 -7.14
N THR A 107 21.00 10.20 -7.07
CA THR A 107 21.80 11.10 -6.24
C THR A 107 22.90 11.76 -7.04
N ILE A 108 23.26 12.98 -6.65
CA ILE A 108 24.46 13.66 -7.13
C ILE A 108 25.66 13.22 -6.29
N GLY A 109 26.74 12.79 -6.95
CA GLY A 109 27.99 12.47 -6.25
C GLY A 109 28.58 13.68 -5.53
N SER A 110 29.02 13.48 -4.29
CA SER A 110 29.53 14.50 -3.36
C SER A 110 30.93 15.04 -3.71
N GLY A 111 31.15 15.45 -4.96
CA GLY A 111 32.37 16.12 -5.39
C GLY A 111 32.25 17.64 -5.23
N LYS A 112 33.31 18.30 -4.73
CA LYS A 112 33.42 19.77 -4.52
C LYS A 112 33.31 20.62 -5.80
N THR A 113 32.90 20.03 -6.92
CA THR A 113 32.72 20.64 -8.25
C THR A 113 31.29 20.47 -8.77
N ALA A 114 30.32 20.18 -7.89
CA ALA A 114 28.90 20.06 -8.25
C ALA A 114 28.29 21.47 -8.45
N GLY A 115 28.52 22.08 -9.62
CA GLY A 115 27.85 23.30 -10.05
C GLY A 115 26.42 23.06 -10.56
N LEU A 116 25.81 24.07 -11.21
CA LEU A 116 24.48 23.98 -11.84
C LEU A 116 24.31 22.78 -12.79
N ASP A 117 25.39 22.33 -13.41
CA ASP A 117 25.41 21.18 -14.33
C ASP A 117 25.04 19.86 -13.64
N SER A 118 25.39 19.67 -12.36
CA SER A 118 25.09 18.43 -11.65
C SER A 118 23.60 18.30 -11.33
N ARG A 119 22.96 19.42 -10.97
CA ARG A 119 21.51 19.49 -10.72
C ARG A 119 20.71 19.30 -12.01
N GLN A 120 21.13 19.93 -13.11
CA GLN A 120 20.49 19.69 -14.40
C GLN A 120 20.66 18.24 -14.87
N ALA A 121 21.81 17.61 -14.61
CA ALA A 121 22.02 16.19 -14.90
C ALA A 121 21.10 15.29 -14.06
N LEU A 122 20.91 15.60 -12.77
CA LEU A 122 19.95 14.90 -11.90
C LEU A 122 18.52 15.01 -12.45
N PHE A 123 18.11 16.22 -12.83
CA PHE A 123 16.79 16.46 -13.41
C PHE A 123 16.60 15.73 -14.75
N ALA A 124 17.61 15.75 -15.63
CA ALA A 124 17.59 15.01 -16.88
C ALA A 124 17.41 13.50 -16.64
N ALA A 125 18.17 12.93 -15.70
CA ALA A 125 18.06 11.52 -15.35
C ALA A 125 16.67 11.17 -14.78
N ALA A 126 16.10 12.03 -13.94
CA ALA A 126 14.75 11.84 -13.41
C ALA A 126 13.67 11.91 -14.50
N VAL A 127 13.79 12.86 -15.45
CA VAL A 127 12.88 12.97 -16.61
C VAL A 127 12.96 11.74 -17.50
N GLU A 128 14.16 11.20 -17.75
CA GLU A 128 14.34 9.96 -18.52
C GLU A 128 13.62 8.78 -17.86
N LYS A 129 13.76 8.63 -16.53
CA LYS A 129 13.09 7.57 -15.77
C LYS A 129 11.57 7.73 -15.71
N LEU A 130 11.07 8.96 -15.72
CA LEU A 130 9.63 9.26 -15.74
C LEU A 130 9.02 9.22 -17.15
N GLY A 131 9.81 9.17 -18.22
CA GLY A 131 9.34 9.16 -19.61
C GLY A 131 8.24 8.12 -19.91
N PRO A 132 8.36 6.86 -19.44
CA PRO A 132 7.33 5.83 -19.64
C PRO A 132 6.05 6.02 -18.81
N VAL A 133 6.05 6.93 -17.83
CA VAL A 133 4.89 7.17 -16.96
C VAL A 133 3.83 7.90 -17.77
N THR A 134 2.60 7.37 -17.78
CA THR A 134 1.42 7.96 -18.44
C THR A 134 0.44 8.60 -17.44
N GLY A 135 0.51 8.20 -16.17
CA GLY A 135 -0.29 8.77 -15.10
C GLY A 135 0.23 10.11 -14.56
N PRO A 136 -0.46 10.67 -13.56
CA PRO A 136 -0.01 11.86 -12.85
C PRO A 136 1.26 11.63 -12.03
N VAL A 137 2.03 12.71 -11.81
CA VAL A 137 3.24 12.69 -10.99
C VAL A 137 3.15 13.78 -9.93
N VAL A 138 3.12 13.39 -8.65
CA VAL A 138 3.24 14.33 -7.54
C VAL A 138 4.72 14.57 -7.27
N VAL A 139 5.15 15.83 -7.20
CA VAL A 139 6.52 16.21 -6.86
C VAL A 139 6.50 16.77 -5.45
N ALA A 140 6.99 15.98 -4.50
CA ALA A 140 6.98 16.27 -3.07
C ALA A 140 8.37 16.68 -2.59
N GLY A 141 8.47 17.70 -1.75
CA GLY A 141 9.76 18.06 -1.16
C GLY A 141 9.75 19.41 -0.44
N PRO A 142 10.69 19.61 0.50
CA PRO A 142 10.87 20.88 1.17
C PRO A 142 11.48 21.93 0.23
N GLY A 143 11.09 23.19 0.43
CA GLY A 143 11.67 24.33 -0.30
C GLY A 143 11.30 24.36 -1.80
N PHE A 144 12.13 25.03 -2.60
CA PHE A 144 11.82 25.38 -4.00
C PHE A 144 12.37 24.38 -5.04
N VAL A 145 13.13 23.37 -4.62
CA VAL A 145 13.80 22.43 -5.54
C VAL A 145 12.80 21.64 -6.39
N LYS A 146 11.66 21.26 -5.81
CA LYS A 146 10.56 20.61 -6.54
C LYS A 146 9.99 21.48 -7.67
N ASP A 147 9.88 22.79 -7.45
CA ASP A 147 9.29 23.71 -8.43
C ASP A 147 10.26 23.97 -9.58
N ASP A 148 11.56 24.02 -9.28
CA ASP A 148 12.62 24.03 -10.30
C ASP A 148 12.59 22.77 -11.14
N PHE A 149 12.41 21.59 -10.52
CA PHE A 149 12.29 20.32 -11.24
C PHE A 149 11.06 20.27 -12.15
N ILE A 150 9.90 20.74 -11.66
CA ILE A 150 8.69 20.87 -12.48
C ILE A 150 8.93 21.82 -13.65
N SER A 151 9.55 22.97 -13.41
CA SER A 151 9.82 23.97 -14.45
C SER A 151 10.79 23.45 -15.51
N TYR A 152 11.85 22.75 -15.07
CA TYR A 152 12.78 22.05 -15.95
C TYR A 152 12.05 21.02 -16.81
N THR A 153 11.20 20.20 -16.20
CA THR A 153 10.45 19.15 -16.90
C THR A 153 9.46 19.74 -17.90
N LYS A 154 8.75 20.83 -17.56
CA LYS A 154 7.85 21.53 -18.50
C LYS A 154 8.60 22.06 -19.73
N SER A 155 9.87 22.44 -19.59
CA SER A 155 10.71 22.91 -20.70
C SER A 155 11.22 21.75 -21.57
N LYS A 156 11.69 20.65 -20.96
CA LYS A 156 12.33 19.53 -21.68
C LYS A 156 11.37 18.44 -22.15
N ALA A 157 10.29 18.22 -21.41
CA ALA A 157 9.27 17.21 -21.66
C ALA A 157 7.87 17.77 -21.29
N PRO A 158 7.29 18.66 -22.13
CA PRO A 158 6.05 19.38 -21.82
C PRO A 158 4.86 18.48 -21.44
N GLU A 159 4.72 17.33 -22.11
CA GLU A 159 3.65 16.36 -21.83
C GLU A 159 3.76 15.73 -20.43
N LEU A 160 4.99 15.47 -19.96
CA LEU A 160 5.23 14.99 -18.60
C LEU A 160 5.03 16.12 -17.59
N GLY A 161 5.58 17.31 -17.87
CA GLY A 161 5.45 18.47 -17.00
C GLY A 161 4.01 18.96 -16.83
N GLY A 162 3.14 18.75 -17.83
CA GLY A 162 1.71 19.04 -17.75
C GLY A 162 0.93 18.12 -16.79
N ARG A 163 1.50 16.97 -16.42
CA ARG A 163 0.93 15.99 -15.48
C ARG A 163 1.53 16.06 -14.09
N MET A 164 2.46 17.00 -13.86
CA MET A 164 3.13 17.18 -12.59
C MET A 164 2.38 18.14 -11.67
N LEU A 165 2.28 17.77 -10.40
CA LEU A 165 1.66 18.56 -9.34
C LEU A 165 2.64 18.72 -8.19
N SER A 166 2.84 19.94 -7.70
CA SER A 166 3.70 20.19 -6.54
C SER A 166 2.97 19.84 -5.24
N CYS A 167 3.74 19.32 -4.29
CA CYS A 167 3.35 19.08 -2.90
C CYS A 167 4.45 19.63 -2.00
N ASP A 168 4.13 20.61 -1.16
CA ASP A 168 5.02 21.03 -0.09
C ASP A 168 5.08 19.96 1.00
N THR A 169 6.28 19.61 1.44
CA THR A 169 6.47 18.68 2.57
C THR A 169 7.52 19.23 3.53
N ARG A 170 7.40 18.85 4.80
CA ARG A 170 8.39 19.18 5.84
C ARG A 170 9.52 18.15 5.88
N ARG A 171 9.22 16.92 5.46
CA ARG A 171 10.16 15.81 5.40
C ARG A 171 10.69 15.63 3.98
N SER A 172 11.83 14.95 3.86
CA SER A 172 12.43 14.54 2.58
C SER A 172 12.40 13.03 2.38
N GLY A 173 12.82 12.56 1.20
CA GLY A 173 12.84 11.16 0.81
C GLY A 173 11.50 10.46 1.03
N TYR A 174 11.53 9.26 1.62
CA TYR A 174 10.32 8.51 1.96
C TYR A 174 9.35 9.28 2.87
N GLY A 175 9.83 10.13 3.77
CA GLY A 175 8.98 10.95 4.65
C GLY A 175 8.15 11.97 3.87
N ALA A 176 8.69 12.52 2.78
CA ALA A 176 7.94 13.40 1.87
C ALA A 176 6.79 12.65 1.18
N VAL A 177 7.04 11.40 0.77
CA VAL A 177 6.03 10.54 0.14
C VAL A 177 4.85 10.30 1.09
N GLN A 178 5.15 9.99 2.36
CA GLN A 178 4.12 9.78 3.38
C GLN A 178 3.28 11.04 3.63
N GLU A 179 3.94 12.19 3.75
CA GLU A 179 3.27 13.47 3.96
C GLU A 179 2.39 13.83 2.76
N ALA A 180 2.87 13.63 1.53
CA ALA A 180 2.08 13.85 0.33
C ALA A 180 0.85 12.92 0.22
N ILE A 181 0.95 11.69 0.72
CA ILE A 181 -0.18 10.75 0.83
C ILE A 181 -1.18 11.25 1.89
N GLY A 182 -0.70 11.58 3.09
CA GLY A 182 -1.53 12.00 4.22
C GLY A 182 -2.23 13.35 4.03
N ASP A 183 -1.58 14.31 3.37
CA ASP A 183 -2.13 15.64 3.09
C ASP A 183 -3.20 15.61 1.98
N GLY A 184 -3.54 14.42 1.47
CA GLY A 184 -4.58 14.25 0.46
C GLY A 184 -4.22 14.86 -0.88
N VAL A 185 -2.93 15.14 -1.18
CA VAL A 185 -2.56 15.59 -2.53
C VAL A 185 -2.90 14.52 -3.57
N LEU A 186 -2.85 13.25 -3.17
CA LEU A 186 -3.36 12.15 -3.99
C LEU A 186 -4.87 12.25 -4.28
N SER A 187 -5.69 12.77 -3.37
CA SER A 187 -7.15 12.89 -3.56
C SER A 187 -7.52 13.90 -4.65
N ARG A 188 -6.61 14.85 -4.94
CA ARG A 188 -6.74 15.82 -6.05
C ARG A 188 -6.49 15.18 -7.44
N VAL A 189 -5.95 13.97 -7.46
CA VAL A 189 -5.32 13.35 -8.62
C VAL A 189 -5.97 12.00 -8.95
N ALA A 190 -6.39 11.30 -7.92
CA ALA A 190 -7.16 10.07 -7.98
C ALA A 190 -8.11 10.04 -6.78
N GLU A 191 -9.17 9.26 -6.84
CA GLU A 191 -10.02 9.00 -5.67
C GLU A 191 -9.35 8.02 -4.69
N ASP A 192 -8.01 8.02 -4.58
CA ASP A 192 -7.27 7.16 -3.66
C ASP A 192 -7.28 7.74 -2.24
N ILE A 193 -8.49 7.81 -1.68
CA ILE A 193 -8.79 8.23 -0.30
C ILE A 193 -8.22 7.22 0.70
N GLN A 194 -7.93 5.99 0.28
CA GLN A 194 -7.68 4.90 1.22
C GLN A 194 -6.29 4.98 1.85
N LEU A 195 -5.21 5.15 1.08
CA LEU A 195 -3.87 5.31 1.66
C LEU A 195 -3.77 6.56 2.53
N ALA A 196 -4.44 7.64 2.14
CA ALA A 196 -4.57 8.85 2.95
C ALA A 196 -5.27 8.52 4.28
N ARG A 197 -6.41 7.82 4.24
CA ARG A 197 -7.14 7.37 5.43
C ARG A 197 -6.30 6.45 6.34
N GLU A 198 -5.45 5.60 5.77
CA GLU A 198 -4.53 4.76 6.56
C GLU A 198 -3.51 5.61 7.34
N VAL A 199 -2.96 6.66 6.71
CA VAL A 199 -2.08 7.64 7.37
C VAL A 199 -2.85 8.42 8.45
N GLU A 200 -4.02 8.96 8.12
CA GLU A 200 -4.86 9.73 9.05
C GLU A 200 -5.26 8.93 10.30
N VAL A 201 -5.71 7.68 10.11
CA VAL A 201 -6.12 6.80 11.21
C VAL A 201 -4.95 6.48 12.14
N MET A 202 -3.75 6.27 11.58
CA MET A 202 -2.55 6.05 12.41
C MET A 202 -2.09 7.32 13.12
N ASP A 203 -2.13 8.47 12.47
CA ASP A 203 -1.76 9.73 13.11
C ASP A 203 -2.73 10.10 14.23
N GLU A 204 -4.04 9.86 14.06
CA GLU A 204 -5.04 9.98 15.13
C GLU A 204 -4.77 9.01 16.29
N LEU A 205 -4.41 7.75 16.00
CA LEU A 205 -4.03 6.77 17.02
C LEU A 205 -2.86 7.29 17.87
N PHE A 206 -1.78 7.72 17.24
CA PHE A 206 -0.60 8.23 17.95
C PHE A 206 -0.88 9.55 18.68
N LEU A 207 -1.72 10.42 18.11
CA LEU A 207 -2.15 11.64 18.76
C LEU A 207 -2.87 11.33 20.07
N ARG A 208 -3.82 10.38 20.06
CA ARG A 208 -4.51 9.95 21.28
C ARG A 208 -3.57 9.29 22.27
N ILE A 209 -2.64 8.42 21.83
CA ILE A 209 -1.61 7.84 22.71
C ILE A 209 -0.81 8.95 23.41
N SER A 210 -0.35 9.96 22.68
CA SER A 210 0.47 11.06 23.24
C SER A 210 -0.27 11.88 24.31
N LYS A 211 -1.59 11.92 24.23
CA LYS A 211 -2.48 12.62 25.16
C LYS A 211 -3.06 11.71 26.24
N ASN A 212 -2.58 10.46 26.33
CA ASN A 212 -3.18 9.42 27.17
C ASN A 212 -4.70 9.35 26.97
N GLY A 213 -5.15 9.29 25.71
CA GLY A 213 -6.54 9.43 25.27
C GLY A 213 -7.32 8.11 25.25
N ALA A 214 -8.46 8.09 24.56
CA ALA A 214 -9.32 6.91 24.43
C ALA A 214 -8.82 5.99 23.30
N VAL A 215 -7.86 5.14 23.64
CA VAL A 215 -7.19 4.17 22.74
C VAL A 215 -6.90 2.87 23.48
N ALA A 216 -6.80 1.77 22.74
CA ALA A 216 -6.29 0.49 23.21
C ALA A 216 -5.31 -0.07 22.16
N TYR A 217 -4.24 -0.75 22.57
CA TYR A 217 -3.34 -1.41 21.63
C TYR A 217 -2.82 -2.75 22.16
N GLY A 218 -2.49 -3.65 21.23
CA GLY A 218 -2.20 -5.04 21.55
C GLY A 218 -3.46 -5.88 21.75
N SER A 219 -3.31 -7.19 21.59
CA SER A 219 -4.44 -8.12 21.45
C SER A 219 -5.35 -8.21 22.68
N SER A 220 -4.82 -7.98 23.88
CA SER A 220 -5.60 -8.04 25.12
C SER A 220 -6.50 -6.82 25.27
N GLU A 221 -5.90 -5.63 25.28
CA GLU A 221 -6.63 -4.37 25.48
C GLU A 221 -7.67 -4.15 24.39
N VAL A 222 -7.34 -4.47 23.14
CA VAL A 222 -8.29 -4.33 22.02
C VAL A 222 -9.45 -5.31 22.16
N ARG A 223 -9.21 -6.53 22.66
CA ARG A 223 -10.30 -7.48 22.92
C ARG A 223 -11.23 -6.94 23.99
N ASP A 224 -10.68 -6.47 25.11
CA ASP A 224 -11.48 -5.90 26.19
C ASP A 224 -12.28 -4.68 25.69
N ALA A 225 -11.66 -3.83 24.88
CA ALA A 225 -12.32 -2.68 24.26
C ALA A 225 -13.52 -3.06 23.38
N VAL A 226 -13.39 -4.13 22.60
CA VAL A 226 -14.46 -4.67 21.76
C VAL A 226 -15.55 -5.28 22.65
N ASP A 227 -15.17 -6.09 23.65
CA ASP A 227 -16.12 -6.75 24.56
C ASP A 227 -16.95 -5.74 25.36
N PHE A 228 -16.36 -4.61 25.76
CA PHE A 228 -17.08 -3.50 26.40
C PHE A 228 -17.90 -2.63 25.43
N GLY A 229 -17.83 -2.86 24.12
CA GLY A 229 -18.47 -2.02 23.10
C GLY A 229 -17.88 -0.61 23.00
N ALA A 230 -16.67 -0.39 23.53
CA ALA A 230 -15.97 0.88 23.55
C ALA A 230 -15.26 1.17 22.23
N ALA A 231 -14.94 0.14 21.43
CA ALA A 231 -14.25 0.28 20.15
C ALA A 231 -15.10 1.08 19.13
N GLU A 232 -14.55 2.18 18.63
CA GLU A 232 -15.09 2.93 17.50
C GLU A 232 -14.52 2.39 16.18
N THR A 233 -13.20 2.26 16.12
CA THR A 233 -12.47 1.75 14.97
C THR A 233 -11.40 0.77 15.44
N VAL A 234 -11.43 -0.46 14.96
CA VAL A 234 -10.37 -1.47 15.14
C VAL A 234 -9.43 -1.39 13.95
N ILE A 235 -8.14 -1.24 14.24
CA ILE A 235 -7.07 -1.12 13.26
C ILE A 235 -6.21 -2.37 13.37
N ILE A 236 -5.98 -3.07 12.27
CA ILE A 236 -5.26 -4.35 12.25
C ILE A 236 -4.31 -4.43 11.05
N THR A 237 -3.16 -5.06 11.22
CA THR A 237 -2.25 -5.35 10.11
C THR A 237 -2.73 -6.53 9.27
N ASP A 238 -2.44 -6.51 7.97
CA ASP A 238 -2.75 -7.61 7.06
C ASP A 238 -2.03 -8.93 7.42
N SER A 239 -0.86 -8.85 8.06
CA SER A 239 -0.15 -9.98 8.67
C SER A 239 -1.00 -10.67 9.76
N ARG A 240 -1.53 -9.91 10.72
CA ARG A 240 -2.39 -10.39 11.81
C ARG A 240 -3.74 -10.90 11.33
N LEU A 241 -4.28 -10.31 10.27
CA LEU A 241 -5.50 -10.82 9.66
C LEU A 241 -5.25 -12.19 9.00
N ARG A 242 -4.06 -12.40 8.42
CA ARG A 242 -3.69 -13.63 7.72
C ARG A 242 -3.37 -14.78 8.67
N ASP A 243 -2.72 -14.51 9.80
CA ASP A 243 -2.39 -15.54 10.80
C ASP A 243 -3.61 -16.02 11.61
N GLY A 244 -4.73 -15.29 11.52
CA GLY A 244 -6.00 -15.63 12.15
C GLY A 244 -6.08 -15.34 13.65
N SER A 245 -5.01 -14.81 14.26
CA SER A 245 -4.91 -14.56 15.71
C SER A 245 -5.95 -13.55 16.22
N ALA A 246 -6.37 -12.62 15.36
CA ALA A 246 -7.34 -11.59 15.67
C ALA A 246 -8.72 -11.80 15.00
N ALA A 247 -8.94 -12.95 14.33
CA ALA A 247 -10.15 -13.18 13.54
C ALA A 247 -11.43 -13.01 14.38
N LYS A 248 -11.45 -13.59 15.59
CA LYS A 248 -12.58 -13.48 16.50
C LYS A 248 -12.83 -12.03 16.95
N THR A 249 -11.78 -11.31 17.35
CA THR A 249 -11.89 -9.91 17.78
C THR A 249 -12.44 -9.01 16.67
N VAL A 250 -12.01 -9.25 15.41
CA VAL A 250 -12.52 -8.52 14.24
C VAL A 250 -14.00 -8.84 14.00
N GLU A 251 -14.40 -10.11 14.07
CA GLU A 251 -15.81 -10.52 13.93
C GLU A 251 -16.70 -9.91 15.04
N ASP A 252 -16.21 -9.90 16.27
CA ASP A 252 -16.92 -9.30 17.41
C ASP A 252 -17.03 -7.77 17.25
N ALA A 253 -15.99 -7.11 16.73
CA ALA A 253 -15.99 -5.68 16.43
C ALA A 253 -17.00 -5.31 15.34
N GLU A 254 -17.03 -6.06 14.23
CA GLU A 254 -18.03 -5.89 13.16
C GLU A 254 -19.46 -6.08 13.71
N ARG A 255 -19.68 -7.10 14.54
CA ARG A 255 -21.00 -7.35 15.18
C ARG A 255 -21.47 -6.18 16.05
N LEU A 256 -20.54 -5.47 16.67
CA LEU A 256 -20.81 -4.30 17.52
C LEU A 256 -20.76 -2.97 16.76
N ASN A 257 -20.76 -3.01 15.43
CA ASN A 257 -20.71 -1.85 14.53
C ASN A 257 -19.48 -0.95 14.78
N ALA A 258 -18.34 -1.55 15.14
CA ALA A 258 -17.06 -0.86 15.08
C ALA A 258 -16.53 -0.93 13.64
N ALA A 259 -15.93 0.17 13.17
CA ALA A 259 -15.27 0.18 11.87
C ALA A 259 -14.00 -0.68 11.93
N VAL A 260 -13.67 -1.39 10.84
CA VAL A 260 -12.43 -2.17 10.75
C VAL A 260 -11.55 -1.60 9.65
N VAL A 261 -10.33 -1.21 10.01
CA VAL A 261 -9.32 -0.69 9.09
C VAL A 261 -8.16 -1.69 9.05
N VAL A 262 -7.87 -2.20 7.85
CA VAL A 262 -6.74 -3.10 7.62
C VAL A 262 -5.60 -2.29 7.01
N LEU A 263 -4.41 -2.35 7.62
CA LEU A 263 -3.20 -1.69 7.15
C LEU A 263 -2.24 -2.71 6.56
N SER A 264 -1.60 -2.39 5.44
CA SER A 264 -0.55 -3.26 4.90
C SER A 264 0.76 -3.07 5.65
N THR A 265 1.43 -4.17 6.03
CA THR A 265 2.78 -4.13 6.60
C THR A 265 3.85 -3.67 5.60
N GLU A 266 3.53 -3.59 4.31
CA GLU A 266 4.43 -3.03 3.29
C GLU A 266 4.47 -1.49 3.33
N PHE A 267 3.43 -0.86 3.89
CA PHE A 267 3.35 0.57 4.10
C PHE A 267 3.68 0.94 5.56
N GLU A 268 4.15 2.17 5.78
CA GLU A 268 4.59 2.59 7.10
C GLU A 268 3.50 2.64 8.18
N PRO A 269 2.25 3.08 7.92
CA PRO A 269 1.17 2.98 8.88
C PRO A 269 1.05 1.57 9.47
N GLY A 270 1.14 0.54 8.62
CA GLY A 270 1.18 -0.86 9.07
C GLY A 270 2.45 -1.23 9.83
N LYS A 271 3.63 -0.77 9.39
CA LYS A 271 4.90 -1.00 10.13
C LYS A 271 4.90 -0.36 11.53
N ARG A 272 4.32 0.83 11.68
CA ARG A 272 4.14 1.48 12.98
C ARG A 272 3.18 0.71 13.86
N LEU A 273 2.08 0.20 13.29
CA LEU A 273 1.13 -0.63 14.01
C LEU A 273 1.72 -1.98 14.44
N GLU A 274 2.60 -2.60 13.64
CA GLU A 274 3.37 -3.78 14.06
C GLU A 274 4.19 -3.51 15.33
N GLY A 275 4.77 -2.30 15.45
CA GLY A 275 5.45 -1.85 16.67
C GLY A 275 4.54 -1.79 17.91
N LEU A 276 3.22 -1.71 17.73
CA LEU A 276 2.20 -1.76 18.78
C LEU A 276 1.56 -3.17 18.93
N GLY A 277 2.17 -4.19 18.34
CA GLY A 277 1.68 -5.57 18.39
C GLY A 277 0.75 -5.96 17.23
N GLY A 278 0.60 -5.11 16.22
CA GLY A 278 -0.15 -5.38 14.98
C GLY A 278 -1.67 -5.19 15.07
N ILE A 279 -2.16 -4.70 16.21
CA ILE A 279 -3.59 -4.39 16.42
C ILE A 279 -3.76 -3.23 17.41
N ALA A 280 -4.70 -2.34 17.11
CA ALA A 280 -5.07 -1.22 17.96
C ALA A 280 -6.56 -0.87 17.80
N ALA A 281 -7.08 -0.03 18.67
CA ALA A 281 -8.43 0.51 18.55
C ALA A 281 -8.50 1.98 18.98
N LEU A 282 -9.19 2.78 18.18
CA LEU A 282 -9.71 4.08 18.59
C LEU A 282 -11.02 3.84 19.34
N LEU A 283 -11.15 4.44 20.53
CA LEU A 283 -12.29 4.17 21.40
C LEU A 283 -13.23 5.37 21.47
N ARG A 284 -14.52 5.08 21.65
CA ARG A 284 -15.58 6.07 21.89
C ARG A 284 -15.43 6.75 23.25
N TYR A 285 -14.93 6.01 24.23
CA TYR A 285 -14.65 6.45 25.60
C TYR A 285 -13.48 5.64 26.18
N LYS A 286 -12.86 6.17 27.24
CA LYS A 286 -11.75 5.48 27.91
C LYS A 286 -12.22 4.25 28.69
N ILE A 287 -11.41 3.21 28.68
CA ILE A 287 -11.58 1.98 29.44
C ILE A 287 -10.33 1.79 30.30
N GLY A 288 -10.44 2.04 31.61
CA GLY A 288 -9.29 2.00 32.53
C GLY A 288 -8.40 3.23 32.48
#